data_AF-A0A702P5Y2-F1
#
_entry.id   AF-A0A702P5Y2-F1
#
_cell.length_a   1.000
_cell.length_b   1.000
_cell.length_c   1.000
_cell.angle_alpha   90.00
_cell.angle_beta   90.00
_cell.angle_gamma   90.00
#
_symmetry.space_group_name_H-M   'P 1'
#
loop_
_entity.id
_entity.type
_entity.pdbx_description
1 polymer ?
#
loop_
_entity_poly.entity_id
_entity_poly.type
_entity_poly.pdbx_seq_one_letter_code
_entity_poly.pdbx_strand_id
1 'polypeptide(L)'
;MELKNVSRYTPKKMKFGSGVQYFRSEDGQDFYDAFDKFTKKHKLCIEPDTGIIRSVAEDVSRLYPAGFTVVDVDELPAGIDIVGNWQYLDGEISPVPVDYVALAETEREKRLAEAGALTRDWQTDLLLGVISDEDKALLTAWRAYIKKLQVLDFSLVTDEDSYMTIAWPDWSQN
;
A
#
# COMPACT_ATOMS: atom_id res chain seq x y z
N MET A 1 21.11 14.10 9.25
CA MET A 1 20.84 13.57 10.60
C MET A 1 19.82 12.47 10.48
N GLU A 2 19.95 11.40 11.26
CA GLU A 2 19.01 10.28 11.28
C GLU A 2 18.81 9.81 12.73
N LEU A 3 17.55 9.60 13.12
CA LEU A 3 17.15 8.98 14.38
C LEU A 3 16.38 7.71 14.05
N LYS A 4 17.00 6.56 14.24
CA LYS A 4 16.42 5.26 13.89
C LYS A 4 15.46 4.75 14.95
N ASN A 5 14.37 4.12 14.50
CA ASN A 5 13.45 3.36 15.35
C ASN A 5 13.01 4.13 16.61
N VAL A 6 12.54 5.36 16.40
CA VAL A 6 12.20 6.27 17.49
C VAL A 6 11.00 5.72 18.25
N SER A 7 11.16 5.59 19.57
CA SER A 7 10.14 5.05 20.47
C SER A 7 9.88 6.00 21.61
N ARG A 8 8.72 5.85 22.26
CA ARG A 8 8.42 6.59 23.49
C ARG A 8 9.29 6.06 24.63
N TYR A 9 9.74 6.95 25.49
CA TYR A 9 10.42 6.57 26.73
C TYR A 9 10.11 7.54 27.87
N THR A 10 10.49 7.15 29.08
CA THR A 10 10.39 8.02 30.27
C THR A 10 11.79 8.49 30.68
N PRO A 11 12.14 9.78 30.52
CA PRO A 11 13.43 10.29 30.94
C PRO A 11 13.51 10.38 32.46
N LYS A 12 14.72 10.23 33.02
CA LYS A 12 14.97 10.46 34.45
C LYS A 12 14.68 11.90 34.87
N LYS A 13 14.93 12.86 33.97
CA LYS A 13 14.63 14.28 34.14
C LYS A 13 13.69 14.72 33.02
N MET A 14 12.46 15.07 33.38
CA MET A 14 11.46 15.56 32.43
C MET A 14 11.69 17.05 32.12
N LYS A 15 12.55 17.33 31.14
CA LYS A 15 12.99 18.69 30.75
C LYS A 15 11.84 19.67 30.51
N PHE A 16 10.73 19.18 29.97
CA PHE A 16 9.54 19.97 29.60
C PHE A 16 8.31 19.66 30.47
N GLY A 17 8.51 18.98 31.60
CA GLY A 17 7.43 18.56 32.50
C GLY A 17 6.81 17.19 32.15
N SER A 18 5.89 16.74 33.01
CA SER A 18 5.30 15.40 32.97
C SER A 18 4.15 15.23 31.97
N GLY A 19 3.62 16.32 31.42
CA GLY A 19 2.57 16.29 30.39
C GLY A 19 3.10 16.08 28.97
N VAL A 20 4.41 15.94 28.79
CA VAL A 20 5.07 15.79 27.49
C VAL A 20 5.42 14.32 27.25
N GLN A 21 5.19 13.84 26.02
CA GLN A 21 5.68 12.55 25.58
C GLN A 21 7.13 12.71 25.13
N TYR A 22 8.03 11.88 25.65
CA TYR A 22 9.45 11.91 25.26
C TYR A 22 9.75 10.77 24.31
N PHE A 23 10.63 11.04 23.35
CA PHE A 23 10.97 10.11 22.28
C PHE A 23 12.47 9.94 22.18
N ARG A 24 12.90 8.71 21.90
CA ARG A 24 14.32 8.35 21.80
C ARG A 24 14.52 7.35 20.67
N SER A 25 15.57 7.55 19.88
CA SER A 25 16.03 6.57 18.91
C SER A 25 16.59 5.31 19.59
N GLU A 26 16.76 4.25 18.80
CA GLU A 26 17.32 2.97 19.29
C GLU A 26 18.71 3.12 19.91
N ASP A 27 19.54 4.03 19.39
CA ASP A 27 20.89 4.32 19.87
C ASP A 27 20.91 5.27 21.08
N GLY A 28 19.73 5.68 21.57
CA GLY A 28 19.58 6.42 22.81
C GLY A 28 19.57 7.94 22.68
N GLN A 29 19.54 8.51 21.47
CA GLN A 29 19.46 9.96 21.28
C GLN A 29 18.02 10.46 21.51
N ASP A 30 17.86 11.47 22.36
CA ASP A 30 16.56 12.11 22.59
C ASP A 30 16.16 12.97 21.39
N PHE A 31 14.90 12.86 20.97
CA PHE A 31 14.36 13.56 19.81
C PHE A 31 14.40 15.09 19.97
N TYR A 32 14.04 15.61 21.14
CA TYR A 32 14.00 17.06 21.40
C TYR A 32 15.39 17.65 21.54
N ASP A 33 16.33 16.91 22.14
CA ASP A 33 17.72 17.34 22.22
C ASP A 33 18.46 17.23 20.87
N ALA A 34 17.85 16.63 19.85
CA ALA A 34 18.40 16.53 18.50
C ALA A 34 17.88 17.60 17.53
N PHE A 35 17.00 18.52 17.96
CA PHE A 35 16.36 19.50 17.06
C PHE A 35 17.36 20.35 16.26
N ASP A 36 18.43 20.80 16.89
CA ASP A 36 19.49 21.60 16.27
C ASP A 36 20.41 20.79 15.33
N LYS A 37 20.38 19.45 15.43
CA LYS A 37 21.13 18.55 14.56
C LYS A 37 20.43 18.35 13.20
N PHE A 38 19.14 18.63 13.12
CA PHE A 38 18.38 18.58 11.87
C PHE A 38 18.61 19.85 11.06
N THR A 39 19.59 19.81 10.17
CA THR A 39 20.12 20.98 9.45
C THR A 39 19.57 21.11 8.04
N LYS A 40 19.03 20.03 7.46
CA LYS A 40 18.48 20.05 6.11
C LYS A 40 17.04 20.54 6.10
N LYS A 41 16.57 20.96 4.93
CA LYS A 41 15.30 21.65 4.77
C LYS A 41 14.10 20.82 5.22
N HIS A 42 13.99 19.58 4.77
CA HIS A 42 12.83 18.72 5.00
C HIS A 42 13.17 17.57 5.96
N LYS A 43 12.19 17.16 6.77
CA LYS A 43 12.29 16.08 7.74
C LYS A 43 11.19 15.07 7.46
N LEU A 44 11.56 13.80 7.43
CA LEU A 44 10.67 12.70 7.08
C LEU A 44 10.44 11.81 8.31
N CYS A 45 9.21 11.33 8.50
CA CYS A 45 8.96 10.14 9.29
C CYS A 45 8.82 8.95 8.34
N ILE A 46 9.62 7.91 8.56
CA ILE A 46 9.74 6.75 7.69
C ILE A 46 9.41 5.49 8.48
N GLU A 47 8.56 4.63 7.91
CA GLU A 47 8.31 3.28 8.43
C GLU A 47 9.62 2.48 8.41
N PRO A 48 10.11 1.99 9.56
CA PRO A 48 11.45 1.40 9.61
C PRO A 48 11.61 0.12 8.77
N ASP A 49 10.56 -0.69 8.67
CA ASP A 49 10.62 -2.00 8.02
C ASP A 49 10.49 -1.90 6.48
N THR A 50 9.77 -0.89 6.00
CA THR A 50 9.40 -0.75 4.58
C THR A 50 10.11 0.41 3.89
N GLY A 51 10.60 1.39 4.65
CA GLY A 51 11.10 2.66 4.11
C GLY A 51 9.99 3.62 3.67
N ILE A 52 8.71 3.29 3.85
CA ILE A 52 7.59 4.12 3.39
C ILE A 52 7.55 5.46 4.15
N ILE A 53 7.44 6.55 3.41
CA ILE A 53 7.35 7.91 3.97
C ILE A 53 5.91 8.17 4.43
N ARG A 54 5.75 8.56 5.70
CA ARG A 54 4.44 8.82 6.34
C ARG A 54 4.23 10.25 6.80
N SER A 55 5.29 11.05 6.85
CA SER A 55 5.18 12.45 7.18
C SER A 55 6.35 13.23 6.60
N VAL A 56 6.08 14.47 6.23
CA VAL A 56 7.07 15.44 5.75
C VAL A 56 6.82 16.77 6.44
N ALA A 57 7.85 17.39 7.01
CA ALA A 57 7.79 18.73 7.57
C ALA A 57 9.08 19.50 7.33
N GLU A 58 9.01 20.82 7.17
CA GLU A 58 10.22 21.67 7.18
C GLU A 58 10.74 21.91 8.60
N ASP A 59 9.85 21.91 9.59
CA ASP A 59 10.18 22.03 11.00
C ASP A 59 10.02 20.68 11.70
N VAL A 60 11.10 20.17 12.28
CA VAL A 60 11.14 18.89 13.00
C VAL A 60 10.18 18.87 14.19
N SER A 61 9.89 20.03 14.81
CA SER A 61 8.98 20.13 15.95
C SER A 61 7.53 19.77 15.61
N ARG A 62 7.18 19.75 14.32
CA ARG A 62 5.85 19.39 13.81
C ARG A 62 5.65 17.90 13.61
N LEU A 63 6.69 17.09 13.81
CA LEU A 63 6.62 15.64 13.62
C LEU A 63 6.16 14.92 14.90
N TYR A 64 5.42 13.84 14.70
CA TYR A 64 5.17 12.83 15.72
C TYR A 64 6.02 11.58 15.40
N PRO A 65 7.15 11.36 16.10
CA PRO A 65 8.19 10.43 15.61
C PRO A 65 8.03 9.00 16.12
N ALA A 66 7.14 8.72 17.07
CA ALA A 66 7.07 7.38 17.66
C ALA A 66 6.64 6.33 16.62
N GLY A 67 7.40 5.24 16.57
CA GLY A 67 7.24 4.15 15.61
C GLY A 67 7.98 4.36 14.28
N PHE A 68 8.69 5.48 14.10
CA PHE A 68 9.31 5.84 12.84
C PHE A 68 10.83 6.07 12.98
N THR A 69 11.53 5.96 11.86
CA THR A 69 12.83 6.57 11.67
C THR A 69 12.64 8.01 11.19
N VAL A 70 13.36 8.95 11.79
CA VAL A 70 13.33 10.37 11.40
C VAL A 70 14.62 10.75 10.72
N VAL A 71 14.55 11.25 9.50
CA VAL A 71 15.72 11.70 8.72
C VAL A 71 15.47 13.09 8.16
N ASP A 72 16.53 13.88 7.97
CA ASP A 72 16.46 15.10 7.18
C ASP A 72 17.08 14.96 5.78
N VAL A 73 16.48 15.69 4.83
CA VAL A 73 16.84 15.73 3.41
C VAL A 73 16.72 17.16 2.90
N ASP A 74 17.50 17.51 1.87
CA ASP A 74 17.50 18.87 1.31
C ASP A 74 16.41 19.05 0.26
N GLU A 75 16.15 18.00 -0.51
CA GLU A 75 15.27 18.02 -1.67
C GLU A 75 14.22 16.93 -1.58
N LEU A 76 13.05 17.19 -2.18
CA LEU A 76 11.97 16.24 -2.33
C LEU A 76 11.62 16.12 -3.82
N PRO A 77 11.37 14.90 -4.33
CA PRO A 77 10.87 14.72 -5.68
C PRO A 77 9.53 15.42 -5.92
N ALA A 78 9.28 15.81 -7.17
CA ALA A 78 7.98 16.33 -7.57
C ALA A 78 6.90 15.26 -7.38
N GLY A 79 5.75 15.65 -6.83
CA GLY A 79 4.63 14.73 -6.60
C GLY A 79 4.78 13.82 -5.38
N ILE A 80 5.76 14.08 -4.49
CA ILE A 80 5.86 13.38 -3.22
C ILE A 80 4.54 13.46 -2.44
N ASP A 81 4.14 12.34 -1.86
CA ASP A 81 3.00 12.25 -0.95
C ASP A 81 3.38 11.52 0.34
N ILE A 82 2.42 11.45 1.26
CA ILE A 82 2.55 10.75 2.54
C ILE A 82 1.50 9.64 2.70
N VAL A 83 0.86 9.23 1.59
CA VAL A 83 -0.18 8.19 1.61
C VAL A 83 0.39 6.78 1.38
N GLY A 84 1.66 6.70 0.99
CA GLY A 84 2.44 5.46 0.97
C GLY A 84 3.00 5.09 -0.40
N ASN A 85 2.96 5.99 -1.37
CA ASN A 85 3.51 5.74 -2.72
C ASN A 85 5.01 6.04 -2.83
N TRP A 86 5.61 6.57 -1.75
CA TRP A 86 7.00 6.99 -1.73
C TRP A 86 7.75 6.35 -0.56
N GLN A 87 8.99 5.96 -0.81
CA GLN A 87 9.88 5.36 0.16
C GLN A 87 11.21 6.11 0.22
N TYR A 88 11.88 6.04 1.36
CA TYR A 88 13.25 6.46 1.57
C TYR A 88 14.09 5.23 1.94
N LEU A 89 15.04 4.86 1.07
CA LEU A 89 15.96 3.75 1.29
C LEU A 89 17.38 4.20 0.97
N ASP A 90 18.31 3.92 1.87
CA ASP A 90 19.76 4.18 1.70
C ASP A 90 20.13 5.60 1.20
N GLY A 91 19.36 6.62 1.60
CA GLY A 91 19.62 8.00 1.20
C GLY A 91 18.82 8.51 0.01
N GLU A 92 18.05 7.64 -0.64
CA GLU A 92 17.31 7.93 -1.85
C GLU A 92 15.80 7.93 -1.59
N ILE A 93 15.10 8.93 -2.14
CA ILE A 93 13.64 8.98 -2.17
C ILE A 93 13.17 8.50 -3.54
N SER A 94 12.43 7.39 -3.58
CA SER A 94 11.90 6.83 -4.81
C SER A 94 10.41 6.51 -4.66
N PRO A 95 9.66 6.38 -5.77
CA PRO A 95 8.37 5.72 -5.73
C PRO A 95 8.52 4.29 -5.20
N VAL A 96 7.49 3.82 -4.49
CA VAL A 96 7.38 2.40 -4.12
C VAL A 96 7.13 1.61 -5.40
N PRO A 97 7.92 0.55 -5.69
CA PRO A 97 7.67 -0.30 -6.85
C PRO A 97 6.29 -0.93 -6.78
N VAL A 98 5.53 -0.83 -7.87
CA VAL A 98 4.22 -1.47 -8.00
C VAL A 98 4.39 -2.81 -8.70
N ASP A 99 3.93 -3.89 -8.07
CA ASP A 99 3.84 -5.21 -8.71
C ASP A 99 2.53 -5.29 -9.52
N TYR A 100 2.60 -4.86 -10.78
CA TYR A 100 1.44 -4.83 -11.66
C TYR A 100 0.91 -6.24 -11.99
N VAL A 101 1.75 -7.27 -11.94
CA VAL A 101 1.30 -8.66 -12.10
C VAL A 101 0.44 -9.06 -10.90
N ALA A 102 0.89 -8.78 -9.68
CA ALA A 102 0.11 -9.05 -8.48
C ALA A 102 -1.22 -8.26 -8.45
N LEU A 103 -1.22 -7.01 -8.94
CA LEU A 103 -2.45 -6.24 -9.09
C LEU A 103 -3.40 -6.88 -10.11
N ALA A 104 -2.90 -7.35 -11.25
CA ALA A 104 -3.71 -8.01 -12.26
C ALA A 104 -4.30 -9.32 -11.73
N GLU A 105 -3.49 -10.09 -11.01
CA GLU A 105 -3.93 -11.31 -10.32
C GLU A 105 -5.05 -11.06 -9.31
N THR A 106 -4.88 -10.05 -8.45
CA THR A 106 -5.91 -9.64 -7.47
C THR A 106 -7.22 -9.26 -8.16
N GLU A 107 -7.14 -8.53 -9.27
CA GLU A 107 -8.29 -8.05 -10.03
C GLU A 107 -8.98 -9.20 -10.80
N ARG A 108 -8.22 -10.23 -11.21
CA ARG A 108 -8.76 -11.51 -11.73
C ARG A 108 -9.49 -12.29 -10.64
N GLU A 109 -8.90 -12.45 -9.47
CA GLU A 109 -9.51 -13.15 -8.33
C GLU A 109 -10.83 -12.50 -7.91
N LYS A 110 -10.85 -11.16 -7.85
CA LYS A 110 -12.07 -10.40 -7.58
C LYS A 110 -13.19 -10.69 -8.57
N ARG A 111 -12.91 -10.64 -9.88
CA ARG A 111 -13.91 -10.98 -10.93
C ARG A 111 -14.38 -12.42 -10.83
N LEU A 112 -13.48 -13.36 -10.55
CA LEU A 112 -13.83 -14.77 -10.36
C LEU A 112 -14.75 -14.96 -9.15
N ALA A 113 -14.47 -14.27 -8.05
CA ALA A 113 -15.31 -14.30 -6.85
C ALA A 113 -16.70 -13.71 -7.12
N GLU A 114 -16.79 -12.57 -7.81
CA GLU A 114 -18.06 -11.95 -8.20
C GLU A 114 -18.90 -12.86 -9.11
N ALA A 115 -18.29 -13.40 -10.18
CA ALA A 115 -18.97 -14.34 -11.08
C ALA A 115 -19.40 -15.63 -10.37
N GLY A 116 -18.56 -16.14 -9.45
CA GLY A 116 -18.89 -17.29 -8.61
C GLY A 116 -20.08 -17.03 -7.70
N ALA A 117 -20.14 -15.85 -7.08
CA ALA A 117 -21.26 -15.45 -6.23
C ALA A 117 -22.57 -15.32 -7.02
N LEU A 118 -22.53 -14.69 -8.20
CA LEU A 118 -23.70 -14.51 -9.08
C LEU A 118 -24.29 -15.83 -9.58
N THR A 119 -23.44 -16.82 -9.87
CA THR A 119 -23.88 -18.09 -10.46
C THR A 119 -24.22 -19.19 -9.45
N ARG A 120 -24.02 -18.94 -8.15
CA ARG A 120 -24.11 -19.96 -7.10
C ARG A 120 -25.49 -20.61 -7.00
N ASP A 121 -26.55 -19.81 -7.07
CA ASP A 121 -27.91 -20.31 -6.90
C ASP A 121 -28.32 -21.14 -8.13
N TRP A 122 -28.01 -20.68 -9.35
CA TRP A 122 -28.19 -21.47 -10.58
C TRP A 122 -27.41 -22.79 -10.57
N GLN A 123 -26.19 -22.82 -10.02
CA GLN A 123 -25.44 -24.07 -9.86
C GLN A 123 -26.18 -25.05 -8.93
N THR A 124 -26.82 -24.54 -7.88
CA THR A 124 -27.62 -25.33 -6.94
C THR A 124 -28.89 -25.85 -7.62
N ASP A 125 -29.60 -24.99 -8.34
CA ASP A 125 -30.82 -25.36 -9.07
C ASP A 125 -30.52 -26.39 -10.18
N LEU A 126 -29.37 -26.27 -10.85
CA LEU A 126 -28.91 -27.24 -11.84
C LEU A 126 -28.66 -28.61 -11.19
N LEU A 127 -28.02 -28.64 -10.01
CA LEU A 127 -27.74 -29.87 -9.28
C LEU A 127 -29.04 -30.56 -8.80
N LEU A 128 -30.03 -29.77 -8.39
CA LEU A 128 -31.34 -30.25 -7.95
C LEU A 128 -32.25 -30.62 -9.13
N GLY A 129 -31.88 -30.28 -10.37
CA GLY A 129 -32.67 -30.52 -11.57
C GLY A 129 -33.89 -29.61 -11.71
N VAL A 130 -33.88 -28.44 -11.06
CA VAL A 130 -35.01 -27.47 -11.02
C VAL A 130 -34.73 -26.16 -11.77
N ILE A 131 -33.54 -26.01 -12.36
CA ILE A 131 -33.14 -24.81 -13.11
C ILE A 131 -34.03 -24.58 -14.34
N SER A 132 -34.34 -23.32 -14.64
CA SER A 132 -35.02 -22.92 -15.88
C SER A 132 -34.10 -23.02 -17.11
N ASP A 133 -34.67 -23.06 -18.31
CA ASP A 133 -33.87 -23.05 -19.54
C ASP A 133 -33.13 -21.70 -19.72
N GLU A 134 -33.75 -20.60 -19.29
CA GLU A 134 -33.16 -19.26 -19.30
C GLU A 134 -31.94 -19.18 -18.36
N ASP A 135 -32.09 -19.58 -17.10
CA ASP A 135 -31.01 -19.55 -16.11
C ASP A 135 -29.87 -20.50 -16.48
N LYS A 136 -30.19 -21.62 -17.13
CA LYS A 136 -29.18 -22.56 -17.63
C LYS A 136 -28.35 -21.97 -18.78
N ALA A 137 -28.97 -21.19 -19.66
CA ALA A 137 -28.26 -20.45 -20.70
C ALA A 137 -27.31 -19.41 -20.10
N LEU A 138 -27.80 -18.63 -19.11
CA LEU A 138 -26.98 -17.67 -18.37
C LEU A 138 -25.80 -18.34 -17.64
N LEU A 139 -26.06 -19.44 -16.93
CA LEU A 139 -25.01 -20.20 -16.24
C LEU A 139 -23.93 -20.69 -17.23
N THR A 140 -24.32 -21.08 -18.44
CA THR A 140 -23.38 -21.49 -19.49
C THR A 140 -22.52 -20.31 -19.98
N ALA A 141 -23.14 -19.15 -20.21
CA ALA A 141 -22.44 -17.94 -20.61
C ALA A 141 -21.44 -17.47 -19.54
N TRP A 142 -21.85 -17.43 -18.28
CA TRP A 142 -20.97 -17.11 -17.15
C TRP A 142 -19.85 -18.13 -16.98
N ARG A 143 -20.10 -19.42 -17.27
CA ARG A 143 -19.03 -20.44 -17.24
C ARG A 143 -17.99 -20.19 -18.32
N ALA A 144 -18.40 -19.72 -19.51
CA ALA A 144 -17.48 -19.33 -20.57
C ALA A 144 -16.64 -18.10 -20.17
N TYR A 145 -17.28 -17.09 -19.58
CA TYR A 145 -16.61 -15.90 -19.01
C TYR A 145 -15.55 -16.28 -17.97
N ILE A 146 -15.92 -17.11 -16.97
CA ILE A 146 -14.99 -17.59 -15.93
C ILE A 146 -13.79 -18.31 -16.55
N LYS A 147 -14.01 -19.18 -17.54
CA LYS A 147 -12.91 -19.87 -18.24
C LYS A 147 -11.98 -18.89 -18.95
N LYS A 148 -12.52 -17.86 -19.62
CA LYS A 148 -11.71 -16.81 -20.27
C LYS A 148 -10.85 -16.06 -19.25
N LEU A 149 -11.40 -15.72 -18.08
CA LEU A 149 -10.63 -15.10 -17.00
C LEU A 149 -9.51 -16.00 -16.48
N GLN A 150 -9.79 -17.28 -16.25
CA GLN A 150 -8.83 -18.24 -15.69
C GLN A 150 -7.60 -18.47 -16.57
N VAL A 151 -7.70 -18.21 -17.87
CA VAL A 151 -6.60 -18.41 -18.83
C VAL A 151 -5.90 -17.11 -19.24
N LEU A 152 -6.27 -15.97 -18.65
CA LEU A 152 -5.56 -14.71 -18.89
C LEU A 152 -4.11 -14.84 -18.41
N ASP A 153 -3.19 -14.44 -19.29
CA ASP A 153 -1.76 -14.37 -19.01
C ASP A 153 -1.37 -12.91 -18.71
N PHE A 154 -0.65 -12.72 -17.61
CA PHE A 154 -0.15 -11.43 -17.16
C PHE A 154 1.38 -11.30 -17.30
N SER A 155 2.03 -12.24 -18.00
CA SER A 155 3.48 -12.23 -18.21
C SER A 155 4.03 -10.97 -18.90
N LEU A 156 3.18 -10.26 -19.65
CA LEU A 156 3.52 -9.01 -20.36
C LEU A 156 3.16 -7.74 -19.56
N VAL A 157 2.61 -7.88 -18.36
CA VAL A 157 2.24 -6.75 -17.50
C VAL A 157 3.47 -6.36 -16.68
N THR A 158 4.17 -5.32 -17.11
CA THR A 158 5.44 -4.88 -16.51
C THR A 158 5.39 -3.47 -15.92
N ASP A 159 4.36 -2.71 -16.26
CA ASP A 159 4.18 -1.30 -15.91
C ASP A 159 2.69 -0.92 -15.92
N GLU A 160 2.42 0.34 -15.59
CA GLU A 160 1.05 0.87 -15.54
C GLU A 160 0.35 0.82 -16.89
N ASP A 161 1.05 1.14 -17.98
CA ASP A 161 0.46 1.19 -19.31
C ASP A 161 0.03 -0.21 -19.79
N SER A 162 0.89 -1.21 -19.61
CA SER A 162 0.57 -2.62 -19.89
C SER A 162 -0.53 -3.16 -18.98
N TYR A 163 -0.61 -2.71 -17.72
CA TYR A 163 -1.71 -3.04 -16.81
C TYR A 163 -3.05 -2.44 -17.28
N MET A 164 -3.07 -1.16 -17.63
CA MET A 164 -4.29 -0.44 -18.03
C MET A 164 -4.83 -0.90 -19.39
N THR A 165 -4.03 -1.61 -20.17
CA THR A 165 -4.40 -2.17 -21.48
C THR A 165 -4.78 -3.66 -21.44
N ILE A 166 -4.83 -4.29 -20.26
CA ILE A 166 -5.29 -5.67 -20.11
C ILE A 166 -6.70 -5.80 -20.70
N ALA A 167 -6.84 -6.68 -21.70
CA ALA A 167 -8.10 -6.99 -22.35
C ALA A 167 -8.94 -7.94 -21.48
N TRP A 168 -9.56 -7.38 -20.43
CA TRP A 168 -10.49 -8.13 -19.58
C TRP A 168 -11.67 -8.66 -20.41
N PRO A 169 -12.02 -9.95 -20.31
CA PRO A 169 -13.24 -10.49 -20.89
C PRO A 169 -14.44 -9.66 -20.44
N ASP A 170 -15.38 -9.41 -21.34
CA ASP A 170 -16.67 -8.81 -21.01
C ASP A 170 -17.69 -9.93 -20.77
N TRP A 171 -18.56 -9.72 -19.77
CA TRP A 171 -19.68 -10.60 -19.51
C TRP A 171 -20.78 -10.41 -20.57
N SER A 172 -20.93 -9.19 -21.12
CA SER A 172 -22.02 -8.82 -22.03
C SER A 172 -21.92 -9.45 -23.43
N GLN A 173 -20.79 -10.08 -23.74
CA GLN A 173 -20.51 -10.69 -25.05
C GLN A 173 -20.65 -12.22 -25.07
N ASN A 174 -21.23 -12.85 -24.03
CA ASN A 174 -21.53 -14.29 -24.01
C ASN A 174 -23.03 -14.54 -23.79
#